data_AF-V9FVD8-F1
#
_entry.id   AF-V9FVD8-F1
#
_cell.length_a   1.000
_cell.length_b   1.000
_cell.length_c   1.000
_cell.angle_alpha   90.00
_cell.angle_beta   90.00
_cell.angle_gamma   90.00
#
_symmetry.space_group_name_H-M   'P 1'
#
loop_
_entity.id
_entity.type
_entity.pdbx_description
1 polymer ?
#
loop_
_entity_poly.entity_id
_entity_poly.type
_entity_poly.pdbx_seq_one_letter_code
_entity_poly.pdbx_strand_id
1 'polypeptide(L)'
;MEYMWQIEPDWVTNYMVDKRSGLLAMQRMCERLATRHGFTSQKPQTAKESTEDLKQTRARLTINFWRDFAAYQPPEILNVDETAISYDMPPPPPPPHPTPREFGQGVDEGMLRGWSTRRSMRDG
;
A
#
# COMPACT_ATOMS: atom_id res chain seq x y z
N MET A 1 10.62 -5.98 6.99
CA MET A 1 11.29 -6.11 8.30
C MET A 1 11.64 -7.56 8.60
N GLU A 2 10.76 -8.52 8.29
CA GLU A 2 11.01 -9.96 8.43
C GLU A 2 12.29 -10.43 7.73
N TYR A 3 12.61 -9.91 6.55
CA TYR A 3 13.84 -10.24 5.84
C TYR A 3 15.13 -9.91 6.62
N MET A 4 15.14 -8.82 7.41
CA MET A 4 16.32 -8.47 8.22
C MET A 4 16.54 -9.44 9.38
N TRP A 5 15.46 -10.02 9.92
CA TRP A 5 15.52 -11.07 10.93
C TRP A 5 16.04 -12.40 10.37
N GLN A 6 15.90 -12.64 9.07
CA GLN A 6 16.39 -13.85 8.41
C GLN A 6 17.89 -13.80 8.12
N ILE A 7 18.45 -12.60 7.89
CA ILE A 7 19.88 -12.44 7.56
C ILE A 7 20.72 -12.17 8.81
N GLU A 8 20.30 -11.22 9.66
CA GLU A 8 21.11 -10.74 10.79
C GLU A 8 20.28 -10.68 12.10
N PRO A 9 19.83 -11.82 12.64
CA PRO A 9 18.93 -11.85 13.79
C PRO A 9 19.55 -11.26 15.06
N ASP A 10 20.85 -11.48 15.29
CA ASP A 10 21.56 -10.97 16.47
C ASP A 10 21.68 -9.44 16.43
N TRP A 11 22.00 -8.90 15.25
CA TRP A 11 22.04 -7.45 15.07
C TRP A 11 20.68 -6.81 15.31
N VAL A 12 19.61 -7.39 14.76
CA VAL A 12 18.25 -6.86 14.93
C VAL A 12 17.83 -6.93 16.40
N THR A 13 18.11 -8.03 17.09
CA THR A 13 17.80 -8.19 18.52
C THR A 13 18.50 -7.11 19.36
N ASN A 14 19.80 -6.93 19.16
CA ASN A 14 20.58 -5.92 19.88
C ASN A 14 20.09 -4.50 19.59
N TYR A 15 19.78 -4.22 18.32
CA TYR A 15 19.24 -2.92 17.91
C TYR A 15 17.88 -2.63 18.54
N MET A 16 17.01 -3.64 18.65
CA MET A 16 15.68 -3.51 19.26
C MET A 16 15.75 -3.20 20.75
N VAL A 17 16.69 -3.81 21.47
CA VAL A 17 16.88 -3.62 22.93
C VAL A 17 17.49 -2.26 23.25
N ASP A 18 18.43 -1.77 22.44
CA ASP A 18 19.11 -0.49 22.65
C ASP A 18 18.19 0.74 22.46
N LYS A 19 17.12 0.59 21.67
CA LYS A 19 16.23 1.71 21.32
C LYS A 19 14.94 1.69 22.14
N ARG A 20 14.59 2.85 22.72
CA ARG A 20 13.32 3.10 23.46
C ARG A 20 12.06 2.70 22.67
N SER A 21 12.13 2.66 21.34
CA SER A 21 11.07 2.16 20.45
C SER A 21 11.69 1.43 19.26
N GLY A 22 12.34 0.29 19.52
CA GLY A 22 13.12 -0.50 18.54
C GLY A 22 12.47 -0.64 17.17
N LEU A 23 11.21 -1.07 17.12
CA LEU A 23 10.51 -1.29 15.86
C LEU A 23 10.34 0.02 15.05
N LEU A 24 9.88 1.09 15.72
CA LEU A 24 9.69 2.41 15.10
C LEU A 24 11.04 3.04 14.70
N ALA A 25 12.07 2.88 15.52
CA ALA A 25 13.41 3.36 15.23
C ALA A 25 14.01 2.67 13.99
N MET A 26 13.78 1.37 13.87
CA MET A 26 14.21 0.56 12.74
C MET A 26 13.43 0.90 11.46
N GLN A 27 12.11 1.07 11.54
CA GLN A 27 11.31 1.57 10.41
C GLN A 27 11.85 2.91 9.88
N ARG A 28 12.06 3.89 10.77
CA ARG A 28 12.62 5.20 10.40
C ARG A 28 14.03 5.12 9.82
N MET A 29 14.85 4.18 10.30
CA MET A 29 16.16 3.93 9.72
C MET A 29 16.03 3.47 8.27
N CYS A 30 15.15 2.51 8.00
CA CYS A 30 14.93 2.02 6.65
C CYS A 30 14.32 3.10 5.73
N GLU A 31 13.37 3.90 6.21
CA GLU A 31 12.80 5.04 5.46
C GLU A 31 13.86 6.08 5.07
N ARG A 32 14.77 6.42 6.00
CA ARG A 32 15.89 7.33 5.72
C ARG A 32 16.86 6.74 4.71
N LEU A 33 17.15 5.45 4.82
CA LEU A 33 18.00 4.75 3.85
C LEU A 33 17.35 4.76 2.46
N ALA A 34 16.07 4.41 2.39
CA ALA A 34 15.30 4.44 1.16
C ALA A 34 15.35 5.83 0.51
N THR A 35 15.04 6.87 1.29
CA THR A 35 15.07 8.26 0.82
C THR A 35 16.46 8.68 0.34
N ARG A 36 17.52 8.33 1.09
CA ARG A 36 18.91 8.67 0.75
C ARG A 36 19.36 8.07 -0.57
N HIS A 37 18.87 6.86 -0.88
CA HIS A 37 19.25 6.14 -2.10
C HIS A 37 18.23 6.32 -3.24
N GLY A 38 17.27 7.24 -3.09
CA GLY A 38 16.30 7.54 -4.15
C GLY A 38 15.20 6.49 -4.30
N PHE A 39 15.08 5.53 -3.38
CA PHE A 39 13.95 4.62 -3.36
C PHE A 39 12.69 5.42 -3.01
N THR A 40 11.79 5.53 -3.98
CA THR A 40 10.48 6.16 -3.78
C THR A 40 9.41 5.09 -3.98
N SER A 41 8.42 5.06 -3.10
CA SER A 41 7.23 4.27 -3.37
C SER A 41 6.42 5.03 -4.42
N GLN A 42 6.25 4.46 -5.62
CA GLN A 42 5.34 5.02 -6.61
C GLN A 42 3.95 5.09 -5.99
N LYS A 43 3.40 6.30 -5.90
CA LYS A 43 2.00 6.47 -5.50
C LYS A 43 1.15 5.74 -6.54
N PRO A 44 0.13 4.96 -6.13
CA PRO A 44 -0.82 4.38 -7.07
C PRO A 44 -1.38 5.49 -7.96
N GLN A 45 -1.00 5.49 -9.23
CA GLN A 45 -1.52 6.46 -10.18
C GLN A 45 -2.94 6.04 -10.55
N THR A 46 -3.91 6.94 -10.35
CA THR A 46 -5.34 6.69 -10.61
C THR A 46 -5.71 6.66 -12.09
N ALA A 47 -4.72 6.80 -12.98
CA ALA A 47 -4.93 6.64 -14.42
C ALA A 47 -5.14 5.16 -14.74
N LYS A 48 -6.40 4.73 -14.76
CA LYS A 48 -6.79 3.39 -15.23
C LYS A 48 -6.99 3.48 -16.73
N GLU A 49 -5.98 3.11 -17.50
CA GLU A 49 -6.17 2.78 -18.91
C GLU A 49 -7.14 1.60 -19.03
N SER A 50 -7.84 1.50 -20.17
CA SER A 50 -8.71 0.34 -20.39
C SER A 50 -7.88 -0.93 -20.56
N THR A 51 -8.46 -2.09 -20.25
CA THR A 51 -7.81 -3.39 -20.48
C THR A 51 -7.41 -3.59 -21.95
N GLU A 52 -8.16 -2.99 -22.87
CA GLU A 52 -7.88 -3.04 -24.31
C GLU A 52 -6.65 -2.21 -24.66
N ASP A 53 -6.55 -0.98 -24.14
CA ASP A 53 -5.38 -0.11 -24.33
C ASP A 53 -4.10 -0.74 -23.75
N LEU A 54 -4.20 -1.38 -22.59
CA LEU A 54 -3.07 -2.11 -21.99
C LEU A 54 -2.60 -3.27 -22.86
N LYS A 55 -3.52 -4.04 -23.46
CA LYS A 55 -3.18 -5.13 -24.38
C LYS A 55 -2.52 -4.59 -25.64
N GLN A 56 -3.05 -3.50 -26.20
CA GLN A 56 -2.49 -2.86 -27.38
C GLN A 56 -1.08 -2.31 -27.11
N THR A 57 -0.90 -1.63 -25.97
CA THR A 57 0.40 -1.12 -25.53
C THR A 57 1.40 -2.26 -25.32
N ARG A 58 0.99 -3.36 -24.67
CA ARG A 58 1.84 -4.54 -24.50
C ARG A 58 2.27 -5.13 -25.84
N ALA A 59 1.35 -5.30 -26.79
CA ALA A 59 1.66 -5.83 -28.12
C ALA A 59 2.65 -4.93 -28.87
N ARG A 60 2.41 -3.60 -28.86
CA ARG A 60 3.30 -2.61 -29.48
C ARG A 60 4.71 -2.63 -28.85
N LEU A 61 4.80 -2.67 -27.53
CA LEU A 61 6.09 -2.76 -26.83
C LEU A 61 6.82 -4.06 -27.15
N THR A 62 6.11 -5.17 -27.25
CA THR A 62 6.69 -6.48 -27.58
C THR A 62 7.29 -6.48 -28.99
N ILE A 63 6.58 -5.90 -29.97
CA ILE A 63 7.07 -5.76 -31.35
C ILE A 63 8.32 -4.89 -31.39
N ASN A 64 8.30 -3.72 -30.73
CA ASN A 64 9.45 -2.82 -30.70
C ASN A 64 10.65 -3.46 -30.01
N PHE A 65 10.42 -4.15 -28.90
CA PHE A 65 11.46 -4.85 -28.16
C PHE A 65 12.17 -5.88 -29.06
N TRP A 66 11.42 -6.76 -29.72
CA TRP A 66 12.04 -7.76 -30.57
C TRP A 66 12.63 -7.18 -31.86
N ARG A 67 12.10 -6.07 -32.38
CA ARG A 67 12.73 -5.34 -33.49
C ARG A 67 14.13 -4.85 -33.10
N ASP A 68 14.26 -4.27 -31.92
CA ASP A 68 15.49 -3.57 -31.50
C ASP A 68 16.51 -4.53 -30.85
N PHE A 69 16.05 -5.62 -30.25
CA PHE A 69 16.89 -6.53 -29.44
C PHE A 69 16.93 -7.99 -29.95
N ALA A 70 16.43 -8.29 -31.15
CA ALA A 70 16.47 -9.65 -31.72
C ALA A 70 17.87 -10.27 -31.86
N ALA A 71 18.93 -9.45 -31.85
CA ALA A 71 20.31 -9.92 -31.94
C ALA A 71 20.82 -10.56 -30.64
N TYR A 72 20.21 -10.25 -29.49
CA TYR A 72 20.65 -10.73 -28.18
C TYR A 72 20.05 -12.10 -27.87
N GLN A 73 20.86 -12.95 -27.25
CA GLN A 73 20.41 -14.24 -26.74
C GLN A 73 19.62 -14.05 -25.44
N PRO A 74 18.67 -14.93 -25.10
CA PRO A 74 17.92 -14.86 -23.84
C PRO A 74 18.75 -14.62 -22.57
N PRO A 75 19.93 -15.24 -22.34
CA PRO A 75 20.75 -14.97 -21.15
C PRO A 75 21.36 -13.56 -21.10
N GLU A 76 21.40 -12.84 -22.22
CA GLU A 76 21.92 -11.47 -22.31
C GLU A 76 20.84 -10.41 -21.99
N ILE A 77 19.58 -10.83 -21.90
CA ILE A 77 18.43 -9.96 -21.61
C ILE A 77 18.16 -10.03 -20.09
N LEU A 78 18.60 -9.02 -19.36
CA LEU A 78 18.38 -8.90 -17.92
C LEU A 78 17.14 -8.05 -17.64
N ASN A 79 16.26 -8.55 -16.76
CA ASN A 79 15.17 -7.75 -16.22
C ASN A 79 15.70 -6.86 -15.08
N VAL A 80 15.51 -5.55 -15.19
CA VAL A 80 15.84 -4.59 -14.15
C VAL A 80 14.56 -3.81 -13.84
N ASP A 81 13.79 -4.28 -12.87
CA ASP A 81 12.64 -3.57 -12.34
C ASP A 81 12.86 -3.19 -10.88
N GLU A 82 12.41 -1.99 -10.51
CA GLU A 82 12.39 -1.54 -9.12
C GLU A 82 11.15 -2.12 -8.43
N THR A 83 11.34 -3.15 -7.61
CA THR A 83 10.28 -3.62 -6.72
C THR A 83 10.13 -2.65 -5.55
N ALA A 84 9.02 -1.92 -5.50
CA ALA A 84 8.73 -0.98 -4.40
C ALA A 84 8.63 -1.71 -3.05
N ILE A 85 9.30 -1.18 -2.03
CA ILE A 85 9.19 -1.66 -0.66
C ILE A 85 7.93 -1.03 -0.05
N SER A 86 6.84 -1.78 0.01
CA SER A 86 5.64 -1.37 0.76
C SER A 86 5.79 -1.78 2.23
N TYR A 87 5.93 -0.80 3.12
CA TYR A 87 5.66 -1.04 4.55
C TYR A 87 4.15 -1.01 4.73
N ASP A 88 3.58 -2.14 5.14
CA ASP A 88 2.16 -2.22 5.51
C ASP A 88 1.93 -1.25 6.66
N MET A 89 1.36 -0.09 6.33
CA MET A 89 1.08 0.97 7.29
C MET A 89 -0.26 0.60 7.93
N PRO A 90 -0.30 0.33 9.23
CA PRO A 90 -1.57 0.00 9.88
C PRO A 90 -2.56 1.13 9.61
N PRO A 91 -3.85 0.81 9.39
CA PRO A 91 -4.84 1.83 9.14
C PRO A 91 -4.81 2.86 10.27
N PRO A 92 -5.06 4.15 9.97
CA PRO A 92 -5.17 5.16 11.01
C PRO A 92 -6.17 4.67 12.07
N PRO A 93 -5.88 4.89 13.36
CA PRO A 93 -6.78 4.47 14.43
C PRO A 93 -8.17 5.03 14.14
N PRO A 94 -9.25 4.27 14.45
CA PRO A 94 -10.59 4.76 14.26
C PRO A 94 -10.76 6.11 14.96
N PRO A 95 -11.56 7.03 14.40
CA PRO A 95 -11.85 8.29 15.07
C PRO A 95 -12.31 8.00 16.50
N PRO A 96 -11.91 8.82 17.49
CA PRO A 96 -12.32 8.62 18.86
C PRO A 96 -13.84 8.46 18.91
N HIS A 97 -14.31 7.40 19.58
CA HIS A 97 -15.74 7.23 19.81
C HIS A 97 -16.29 8.53 20.38
N PRO A 98 -17.39 9.08 19.83
CA PRO A 98 -18.01 10.26 20.40
C PRO A 98 -18.32 9.95 21.86
N THR A 99 -17.71 10.71 22.76
CA THR A 99 -18.00 10.56 24.18
C THR A 99 -19.49 10.89 24.40
N PRO A 100 -20.19 10.24 25.35
CA PRO A 100 -21.62 10.45 25.56
C PRO A 100 -22.05 11.92 25.79
N ARG A 101 -21.11 12.84 26.00
CA ARG A 101 -21.37 14.27 26.17
C ARG A 101 -21.80 15.00 24.89
N GLU A 102 -21.62 14.43 23.71
CA GLU A 102 -22.01 15.10 22.45
C GLU A 102 -23.40 14.70 21.93
N PHE A 103 -24.04 13.68 22.53
CA PHE A 103 -25.41 13.28 22.16
C PHE A 103 -26.51 14.22 22.71
N GLY A 104 -26.14 15.28 23.45
CA GLY A 104 -27.08 16.13 24.17
C GLY A 104 -27.63 17.34 23.44
N GLN A 105 -27.13 17.71 22.25
CA GLN A 105 -27.59 18.92 21.57
C GLN A 105 -27.70 18.70 20.06
N GLY A 106 -28.93 18.51 19.57
CA GLY A 106 -29.28 18.68 18.16
C GLY A 106 -29.53 17.39 17.38
N VAL A 107 -30.46 16.55 17.80
CA VAL A 107 -31.13 15.63 16.87
C VAL A 107 -32.32 16.35 16.26
N ASP A 108 -32.12 16.78 15.02
CA ASP A 108 -33.17 17.28 14.13
C ASP A 108 -34.18 16.14 13.87
N GLU A 109 -35.43 16.29 14.31
CA GLU A 109 -36.50 15.27 14.29
C GLU A 109 -36.88 14.79 12.87
N GLY A 110 -36.28 15.34 11.81
CA GLY A 110 -36.53 14.96 10.41
C GLY A 110 -35.92 13.62 9.97
N MET A 111 -34.87 13.12 10.63
CA MET A 111 -34.11 11.94 10.14
C MET A 111 -34.76 10.59 10.53
N LEU A 112 -35.60 10.56 11.57
CA LEU A 112 -36.16 9.32 12.13
C LEU A 112 -37.34 8.74 11.35
N ARG A 113 -37.94 9.46 10.39
CA ARG A 113 -39.06 8.92 9.58
C ARG A 113 -38.61 8.00 8.43
N GLY A 114 -37.32 8.00 8.07
CA GLY A 114 -36.83 7.25 6.90
C GLY A 114 -36.46 5.78 7.14
N TRP A 115 -36.31 5.36 8.40
CA TRP A 115 -35.70 4.06 8.74
C TRP A 115 -36.69 2.98 9.18
N SER A 116 -37.99 3.29 9.28
CA SER A 116 -38.99 2.33 9.76
C SER A 116 -39.68 1.51 8.67
N THR A 117 -39.52 1.84 7.38
CA THR A 117 -40.32 1.20 6.29
C THR A 117 -39.57 0.11 5.50
N ARG A 118 -38.27 -0.10 5.74
CA ARG A 118 -37.46 -1.00 4.89
C ARG A 118 -37.15 -2.39 5.47
N ARG A 119 -37.81 -2.79 6.56
CA ARG A 119 -37.58 -4.08 7.25
C ARG A 119 -38.86 -4.88 7.50
N SER A 120 -39.77 -4.97 6.53
CA SER A 120 -40.97 -5.82 6.68
C SER A 120 -41.46 -6.52 5.39
N MET A 121 -40.67 -6.60 4.33
CA MET A 121 -41.04 -7.41 3.15
C MET A 121 -39.83 -8.15 2.61
N ARG A 122 -39.39 -9.15 3.37
CA ARG A 122 -38.65 -10.31 2.90
C ARG A 122 -38.80 -11.37 3.98
N ASP A 123 -40.00 -11.95 4.02
CA ASP A 123 -40.36 -13.27 4.59
C ASP A 123 -41.89 -13.41 4.45
N GLY A 124 -42.34 -14.29 3.55
CA GLY A 124 -43.75 -14.56 3.24
C GLY A 124 -44.06 -14.55 1.75
#